data_AF-A0A3N5VCT3-F1
#
_entry.id   AF-A0A3N5VCT3-F1
#
_cell.length_a   1.000
_cell.length_b   1.000
_cell.length_c   1.000
_cell.angle_alpha   90.00
_cell.angle_beta   90.00
_cell.angle_gamma   90.00
#
_symmetry.space_group_name_H-M   'P 1'
#
loop_
_entity.id
_entity.type
_entity.pdbx_description
1 polymer ?
#
loop_
_entity_poly.entity_id
_entity_poly.type
_entity_poly.pdbx_seq_one_letter_code
_entity_poly.pdbx_strand_id
1 'polypeptide(L)'
;MSAEPSSFLRDSRWRNRFDEEILHAAQAMVSKVRDLRLEEAAPASFTLLGNVAKEETEVGFWKSGDGWDFETFCSCELGAFCHHAAALILKAEKERDLSRLHGHGITAAVAAALPKADAPPPPPPDLPVISPEPRFELHVTREPVDKMSRLLLQSLGQPDPEVWISAEASVIYGEHRSPLRGSMPEWTSRVLPPNGRTVILRHQQAAENAAARQLADTGLSSLQSNSAWRFLLNLKSRDAKNAPPRDRWFPDPSRIAVDHFWHQFRGEMIARLEDTGWRVTVDDNVGHRVFEADPAQWDSSLTAQDGGWFSLSVGFDVGGERHDLLPILAELLESDFLEETLDRPDLGHIYAPLPNGDALKLPIGRVRRILHHLASLIDPKFPDRARLHALDAATLAGLEGLGIETPPDLAELASKLKDFSGIEAVAPDAGVQATLRDYQLAGFRWMQFLARHGLHGILADDMGLGKTLQTLTHIL
;
A
#
# COMPACT_ATOMS: atom_id res chain seq x y z
N MET A 1 49.63 22.93 -15.95
CA MET A 1 49.39 23.84 -14.80
C MET A 1 48.47 23.10 -13.85
N SER A 2 48.94 22.73 -12.66
CA SER A 2 48.15 22.04 -11.66
C SER A 2 47.01 22.96 -11.20
N ALA A 3 45.77 22.67 -11.59
CA ALA A 3 44.61 23.36 -11.04
C ALA A 3 44.66 23.23 -9.50
N GLU A 4 44.90 24.34 -8.81
CA GLU A 4 44.95 24.37 -7.35
C GLU A 4 43.60 23.89 -6.77
N PRO A 5 43.59 23.23 -5.60
CA PRO A 5 42.37 22.86 -4.85
C PRO A 5 41.33 23.98 -4.75
N SER A 6 41.81 25.23 -4.70
CA SER A 6 41.02 26.46 -4.64
C SER A 6 40.09 26.66 -5.85
N SER A 7 40.45 26.15 -7.02
CA SER A 7 39.67 26.28 -8.25
C SER A 7 38.40 25.44 -8.23
N PHE A 8 38.44 24.22 -7.66
CA PHE A 8 37.30 23.31 -7.60
C PHE A 8 36.19 23.80 -6.68
N LEU A 9 36.54 24.22 -5.45
CA LEU A 9 35.56 24.70 -4.47
C LEU A 9 34.77 25.91 -4.98
N ARG A 10 35.39 26.72 -5.85
CA ARG A 10 34.79 27.93 -6.45
C ARG A 10 33.98 27.66 -7.72
N ASP A 11 34.15 26.50 -8.36
CA ASP A 11 33.51 26.16 -9.64
C ASP A 11 32.00 25.87 -9.48
N SER A 12 31.48 25.78 -8.24
CA SER A 12 30.06 25.48 -7.92
C SER A 12 29.50 24.16 -8.50
N ARG A 13 30.18 23.48 -9.43
CA ARG A 13 29.74 22.22 -10.05
C ARG A 13 29.58 21.09 -9.04
N TRP A 14 30.35 21.13 -7.94
CA TRP A 14 30.21 20.19 -6.84
C TRP A 14 28.81 20.26 -6.19
N ARG A 15 28.10 21.39 -6.30
CA ARG A 15 26.74 21.55 -5.77
C ARG A 15 25.75 20.62 -6.48
N ASN A 16 25.98 20.27 -7.74
CA ASN A 16 25.12 19.33 -8.49
C ASN A 16 25.17 17.90 -7.94
N ARG A 17 26.11 17.59 -7.03
CA ARG A 17 26.23 16.29 -6.35
C ARG A 17 25.42 16.24 -5.04
N PHE A 18 24.77 17.33 -4.67
CA PHE A 18 23.90 17.44 -3.50
C PHE A 18 22.50 17.87 -3.93
N ASP A 19 21.47 17.36 -3.25
CA ASP A 19 20.11 17.82 -3.46
C ASP A 19 19.96 19.29 -3.02
N GLU A 20 19.10 20.07 -3.69
CA GLU A 20 18.90 21.50 -3.40
C GLU A 20 18.46 21.74 -1.95
N GLU A 21 17.67 20.84 -1.38
CA GLU A 21 17.22 20.90 0.01
C GLU A 21 18.37 20.68 1.01
N ILE A 22 19.31 19.79 0.68
CA ILE A 22 20.52 19.54 1.47
C ILE A 22 21.41 20.78 1.44
N LEU A 23 21.58 21.40 0.27
CA LEU A 23 22.35 22.64 0.12
C LEU A 23 21.70 23.79 0.90
N HIS A 24 20.38 23.90 0.87
CA HIS A 24 19.64 24.91 1.62
C HIS A 24 19.80 24.71 3.13
N ALA A 25 19.64 23.50 3.64
CA ALA A 25 19.83 23.16 5.05
C ALA A 25 21.29 23.39 5.50
N ALA A 26 22.26 23.08 4.64
CA ALA A 26 23.68 23.27 4.90
C ALA A 26 24.06 24.72 5.17
N GLN A 27 23.39 25.70 4.53
CA GLN A 27 23.69 27.13 4.74
C GLN A 27 23.56 27.56 6.21
N ALA A 28 22.54 27.05 6.91
CA ALA A 28 22.31 27.33 8.33
C ALA A 28 23.35 26.67 9.26
N MET A 29 24.12 25.70 8.75
CA MET A 29 25.12 24.95 9.51
C MET A 29 26.56 25.43 9.29
N VAL A 30 26.81 26.29 8.29
CA VAL A 30 28.14 26.85 8.01
C VAL A 30 28.75 27.56 9.23
N SER A 31 27.93 28.23 10.05
CA SER A 31 28.38 28.88 11.28
C SER A 31 28.75 27.91 12.41
N LYS A 32 28.32 26.65 12.30
CA LYS A 32 28.54 25.57 13.28
C LYS A 32 29.72 24.68 12.93
N VAL A 33 30.42 24.95 11.82
CA VAL A 33 31.65 24.25 11.45
C VAL A 33 32.79 24.66 12.38
N ARG A 34 33.45 23.68 12.99
CA ARG A 34 34.60 23.81 13.90
C ARG A 34 35.74 22.93 13.40
N ASP A 35 36.96 23.30 13.78
CA ASP A 35 38.18 22.51 13.54
C ASP A 35 38.39 22.13 12.07
N LEU A 36 37.96 23.02 11.15
CA LEU A 36 38.18 22.84 9.72
C LEU A 36 39.67 22.81 9.43
N ARG A 37 40.15 21.71 8.88
CA ARG A 37 41.55 21.51 8.48
C ARG A 37 41.65 20.80 7.13
N LEU A 38 42.79 20.97 6.48
CA LEU A 38 43.10 20.36 5.20
C LEU A 38 44.33 19.48 5.37
N GLU A 39 44.19 18.22 4.98
CA GLU A 39 45.27 17.22 4.99
C GLU A 39 45.56 16.75 3.56
N GLU A 40 46.83 16.72 3.17
CA GLU A 40 47.24 16.19 1.86
C GLU A 40 47.56 14.70 2.00
N ALA A 41 46.67 13.84 1.51
CA ALA A 41 46.76 12.38 1.69
C ALA A 41 47.73 11.72 0.70
N ALA A 42 47.82 12.26 -0.53
CA ALA A 42 48.72 11.80 -1.60
C ALA A 42 48.82 12.87 -2.72
N PRO A 43 49.82 12.82 -3.61
CA PRO A 43 49.92 13.76 -4.73
C PRO A 43 48.63 13.80 -5.57
N ALA A 44 48.09 15.01 -5.78
CA ALA A 44 46.81 15.24 -6.48
C ALA A 44 45.54 14.73 -5.76
N SER A 45 45.59 14.61 -4.43
CA SER A 45 44.44 14.36 -3.57
C SER A 45 44.56 15.15 -2.26
N PHE A 46 43.44 15.57 -1.68
CA PHE A 46 43.43 16.25 -0.39
C PHE A 46 42.11 15.98 0.33
N THR A 47 42.10 16.13 1.64
CA THR A 47 40.96 15.86 2.50
C THR A 47 40.64 17.08 3.36
N LEU A 48 39.38 17.50 3.36
CA LEU A 48 38.85 18.44 4.34
C LEU A 48 38.28 17.67 5.53
N LEU A 49 38.67 18.06 6.73
CA LEU A 49 38.19 17.47 7.98
C LEU A 49 37.62 18.58 8.85
N GLY A 50 36.56 18.28 9.60
CA GLY A 50 36.05 19.20 10.61
C GLY A 50 34.87 18.61 11.36
N ASN A 51 34.40 19.34 12.36
CA ASN A 51 33.21 18.99 13.11
C ASN A 51 32.07 19.95 12.76
N VAL A 52 30.92 19.43 12.33
CA VAL A 52 29.74 20.24 12.01
C VAL A 52 28.62 19.85 12.95
N ALA A 53 28.22 20.76 13.83
CA ALA A 53 27.13 20.53 14.77
C ALA A 53 27.28 19.26 15.65
N LYS A 54 28.51 18.92 16.05
CA LYS A 54 28.94 17.73 16.81
C LYS A 54 29.21 16.48 15.98
N GLU A 55 29.03 16.53 14.66
CA GLU A 55 29.31 15.40 13.76
C GLU A 55 30.70 15.53 13.13
N GLU A 56 31.52 14.49 13.25
CA GLU A 56 32.80 14.39 12.56
C GLU A 56 32.55 14.22 11.07
N THR A 57 33.10 15.13 10.28
CA THR A 57 32.82 15.25 8.85
C THR A 57 34.12 15.31 8.07
N GLU A 58 34.19 14.52 7.01
CA GLU A 58 35.33 14.39 6.12
C GLU A 58 34.88 14.54 4.66
N VAL A 59 35.68 15.21 3.85
CA VAL A 59 35.47 15.29 2.40
C VAL A 59 36.78 15.06 1.70
N GLY A 60 36.91 13.91 1.04
CA GLY A 60 38.09 13.52 0.26
C GLY A 60 37.95 13.94 -1.20
N PHE A 61 38.97 14.58 -1.75
CA PHE A 61 39.02 15.05 -3.14
C PHE A 61 40.18 14.38 -3.88
N TRP A 62 39.95 13.99 -5.13
CA TRP A 62 40.99 13.46 -6.02
C TRP A 62 40.80 13.94 -7.45
N LYS A 63 41.87 13.93 -8.25
CA LYS A 63 41.76 14.22 -9.69
C LYS A 63 41.13 13.07 -10.45
N SER A 64 40.15 13.39 -11.30
CA SER A 64 39.48 12.47 -12.22
C SER A 64 39.38 13.14 -13.60
N GLY A 65 40.13 12.63 -14.58
CA GLY A 65 40.25 13.25 -15.91
C GLY A 65 40.81 14.67 -15.86
N ASP A 66 40.14 15.61 -16.54
CA ASP A 66 40.48 17.05 -16.54
C ASP A 66 39.92 17.82 -15.33
N GLY A 67 39.25 17.13 -14.41
CA GLY A 67 38.56 17.73 -13.26
C GLY A 67 38.94 17.12 -11.91
N TRP A 68 38.19 17.54 -10.88
CA TRP A 68 38.26 16.99 -9.53
C TRP A 68 36.93 16.27 -9.23
N ASP A 69 37.03 15.16 -8.51
CA ASP A 69 35.89 14.42 -7.95
C ASP A 69 36.06 14.34 -6.43
N PHE A 70 34.98 14.01 -5.73
CA PHE A 70 34.99 13.95 -4.28
C PHE A 70 33.96 12.98 -3.70
N GLU A 71 34.27 12.55 -2.49
CA GLU A 71 33.40 11.75 -1.63
C GLU A 71 33.36 12.38 -0.24
N THR A 72 32.27 12.16 0.48
CA THR A 72 32.09 12.71 1.81
C THR A 72 31.82 11.59 2.79
N PHE A 73 32.35 11.71 3.98
CA PHE A 73 32.02 10.87 5.12
C PHE A 73 31.54 11.78 6.25
N CYS A 74 30.58 11.30 7.03
CA CYS A 74 30.12 12.01 8.22
C CYS A 74 29.64 11.00 9.26
N SER A 75 29.91 11.27 10.53
CA SER A 75 29.40 10.47 11.65
C SER A 75 27.90 10.59 11.85
N CYS A 76 27.24 11.53 11.15
CA CYS A 76 25.80 11.68 11.21
C CYS A 76 25.08 10.51 10.52
N GLU A 77 23.81 10.32 10.85
CA GLU A 77 23.00 9.19 10.37
C GLU A 77 22.73 9.17 8.85
N LEU A 78 23.00 10.27 8.15
CA LEU A 78 22.98 10.32 6.67
C LEU A 78 24.26 9.73 6.06
N GLY A 79 25.38 9.78 6.78
CA GLY A 79 26.70 9.40 6.26
C GLY A 79 27.15 10.33 5.14
N ALA A 80 27.24 9.79 3.92
CA ALA A 80 27.70 10.51 2.75
C ALA A 80 26.64 11.49 2.20
N PHE A 81 27.14 12.53 1.53
CA PHE A 81 26.43 13.63 0.87
C PHE A 81 25.36 14.31 1.74
N CYS A 82 25.59 14.36 3.05
CA CYS A 82 24.69 14.98 4.01
C CYS A 82 24.86 16.51 4.11
N HIS A 83 23.94 17.17 4.83
CA HIS A 83 23.99 18.63 5.05
C HIS A 83 25.22 19.07 5.87
N HIS A 84 25.79 18.20 6.71
CA HIS A 84 27.05 18.47 7.42
C HIS A 84 28.24 18.52 6.45
N ALA A 85 28.33 17.55 5.53
CA ALA A 85 29.35 17.51 4.50
C ALA A 85 29.23 18.70 3.54
N ALA A 86 28.02 19.03 3.09
CA ALA A 86 27.77 20.23 2.29
C ALA A 86 28.17 21.51 3.05
N ALA A 87 27.86 21.62 4.34
CA ALA A 87 28.23 22.78 5.16
C ALA A 87 29.75 22.91 5.35
N LEU A 88 30.48 21.79 5.45
CA LEU A 88 31.94 21.77 5.52
C LEU A 88 32.57 22.32 4.23
N ILE A 89 32.06 21.90 3.06
CA ILE A 89 32.49 22.40 1.74
C ILE A 89 32.14 23.89 1.57
N LEU A 90 30.92 24.30 1.93
CA LEU A 90 30.49 25.71 1.90
C LEU A 90 31.33 26.61 2.82
N LYS A 91 31.80 26.07 3.95
CA LYS A 91 32.71 26.79 4.85
C LYS A 91 34.09 26.95 4.21
N ALA A 92 34.63 25.89 3.62
CA ALA A 92 35.91 25.92 2.92
C ALA A 92 35.88 26.81 1.66
N GLU A 93 34.78 26.85 0.92
CA GLU A 93 34.56 27.75 -0.23
C GLU A 93 34.71 29.23 0.16
N LYS A 94 34.30 29.58 1.39
CA LYS A 94 34.38 30.95 1.92
C LYS A 94 35.79 31.33 2.39
N GLU A 95 36.70 30.38 2.53
CA GLU A 95 38.08 30.68 2.91
C GLU A 95 38.87 31.24 1.72
N ARG A 96 39.47 32.42 1.94
CA ARG A 96 40.20 33.13 0.88
C ARG A 96 41.52 32.45 0.52
N ASP A 97 42.07 31.69 1.46
CA ASP A 97 43.40 31.06 1.38
C ASP A 97 43.39 29.71 2.13
N LEU A 98 43.23 28.62 1.37
CA LEU A 98 43.18 27.24 1.89
C LEU A 98 44.51 26.74 2.47
N SER A 99 45.62 27.41 2.14
CA SER A 99 46.94 27.04 2.68
C SER A 99 47.00 27.17 4.21
N ARG A 100 46.17 28.04 4.80
CA ARG A 100 46.05 28.28 6.25
C ARG A 100 45.38 27.15 7.02
N LEU A 101 44.71 26.23 6.31
CA LEU A 101 44.05 25.07 6.90
C LEU A 101 45.02 23.88 7.06
N HIS A 102 46.25 23.99 6.55
CA HIS A 102 47.30 23.00 6.79
C HIS A 102 47.80 23.14 8.23
N GLY A 103 47.64 22.09 9.02
CA GLY A 103 47.85 22.13 10.46
C GLY A 103 49.23 22.65 10.87
N HIS A 104 49.26 23.78 11.58
CA HIS A 104 50.34 24.13 12.50
C HIS A 104 49.74 24.34 13.90
N GLY A 105 49.94 23.34 14.78
CA GLY A 105 49.89 23.52 16.24
C GLY A 105 48.74 22.83 16.97
N ILE A 106 49.11 22.14 18.06
CA ILE A 106 48.28 21.73 19.22
C ILE A 106 47.43 20.44 19.08
N THR A 107 47.87 19.45 18.31
CA THR A 107 47.24 18.09 18.33
C THR A 107 48.17 16.97 18.79
N ALA A 108 49.49 17.18 18.82
CA ALA A 108 50.45 16.14 19.21
C ALA A 108 50.34 15.72 20.69
N ALA A 109 49.89 16.59 21.58
CA ALA A 109 49.81 16.30 23.02
C ALA A 109 48.51 15.60 23.45
N VAL A 110 47.41 15.79 22.70
CA VAL A 110 46.08 15.23 23.06
C VAL A 110 45.85 13.87 22.37
N ALA A 111 46.40 13.65 21.18
CA ALA A 111 46.33 12.38 20.48
C ALA A 111 47.08 11.22 21.18
N ALA A 112 48.01 11.54 22.10
CA ALA A 112 48.75 10.53 22.87
C ALA A 112 47.97 9.97 24.07
N ALA A 113 46.82 10.56 24.45
CA ALA A 113 46.11 10.25 25.70
C ALA A 113 44.76 9.53 25.52
N LEU A 114 44.32 9.25 24.29
CA LEU A 114 43.10 8.50 24.02
C LEU A 114 43.45 7.04 23.64
N PRO A 115 42.81 6.03 24.24
CA PRO A 115 42.92 4.67 23.74
C PRO A 115 42.34 4.63 22.33
N LYS A 116 43.19 4.30 21.35
CA LYS A 116 42.78 4.07 19.95
C LYS A 116 41.72 2.96 19.94
N ALA A 117 40.50 3.28 19.55
CA ALA A 117 39.62 2.29 18.97
C ALA A 117 40.22 1.92 17.61
N ASP A 118 40.49 0.64 17.38
CA ASP A 118 41.09 0.18 16.15
C ASP A 118 40.19 0.55 14.96
N ALA A 119 40.65 1.50 14.14
CA ALA A 119 40.14 1.67 12.80
C ALA A 119 40.39 0.35 12.04
N PRO A 120 39.41 -0.20 11.31
CA PRO A 120 39.64 -1.39 10.51
C PRO A 120 40.80 -1.11 9.54
N PRO A 121 41.81 -1.99 9.47
CA PRO A 121 42.97 -1.74 8.64
C PRO A 121 42.55 -1.56 7.17
N PRO A 122 43.19 -0.63 6.44
CA PRO A 122 42.99 -0.52 4.99
C PRO A 122 43.25 -1.89 4.35
N PRO A 123 42.44 -2.30 3.36
CA PRO A 123 42.58 -3.62 2.76
C PRO A 123 44.01 -3.78 2.21
N PRO A 124 44.66 -4.94 2.39
CA PRO A 124 45.92 -5.20 1.71
C PRO A 124 45.72 -5.00 0.20
N PRO A 125 46.70 -4.40 -0.50
CA PRO A 125 46.54 -3.86 -1.87
C PRO A 125 46.19 -4.90 -2.96
N ASP A 126 46.15 -6.20 -2.64
CA ASP A 126 46.05 -7.30 -3.60
C ASP A 126 44.81 -8.21 -3.43
N LEU A 127 43.75 -7.76 -2.75
CA LEU A 127 42.52 -8.56 -2.66
C LEU A 127 41.82 -8.66 -4.03
N PRO A 128 41.44 -9.87 -4.50
CA PRO A 128 40.76 -10.01 -5.78
C PRO A 128 39.37 -9.36 -5.72
N VAL A 129 39.01 -8.64 -6.79
CA VAL A 129 37.71 -7.99 -6.95
C VAL A 129 36.77 -8.92 -7.72
N ILE A 130 35.57 -9.16 -7.18
CA ILE A 130 34.51 -9.94 -7.83
C ILE A 130 33.27 -9.08 -8.00
N SER A 131 32.47 -9.36 -9.04
CA SER A 131 31.16 -8.71 -9.26
C SER A 131 30.20 -9.70 -9.91
N PRO A 132 29.74 -10.73 -9.16
CA PRO A 132 28.79 -11.69 -9.68
C PRO A 132 27.43 -11.01 -9.95
N GLU A 133 26.55 -11.69 -10.69
CA GLU A 133 25.19 -11.20 -10.91
C GLU A 133 24.39 -11.18 -9.60
N PRO A 134 23.69 -10.07 -9.28
CA PRO A 134 22.87 -9.98 -8.10
C PRO A 134 21.58 -10.79 -8.23
N ARG A 135 21.09 -11.28 -7.09
CA ARG A 135 19.72 -11.79 -6.92
C ARG A 135 19.00 -10.96 -5.87
N PHE A 136 17.71 -10.75 -6.04
CA PHE A 136 16.93 -9.92 -5.15
C PHE A 136 15.92 -10.75 -4.38
N GLU A 137 15.82 -10.50 -3.08
CA GLU A 137 14.84 -11.14 -2.22
C GLU A 137 14.05 -10.10 -1.45
N LEU A 138 12.77 -10.38 -1.26
CA LEU A 138 11.87 -9.57 -0.45
C LEU A 138 11.20 -10.48 0.57
N HIS A 139 11.30 -10.13 1.84
CA HIS A 139 10.70 -10.90 2.93
C HIS A 139 9.67 -10.04 3.68
N VAL A 140 8.40 -10.43 3.63
CA VAL A 140 7.30 -9.73 4.28
C VAL A 140 7.00 -10.38 5.63
N THR A 141 7.01 -9.55 6.67
CA THR A 141 6.86 -9.97 8.07
C THR A 141 5.75 -9.19 8.75
N ARG A 142 5.09 -9.81 9.73
CA ARG A 142 4.16 -9.14 10.66
C ARG A 142 4.71 -9.22 12.07
N GLU A 143 5.04 -8.07 12.64
CA GLU A 143 5.68 -7.96 13.95
C GLU A 143 4.81 -7.15 14.92
N PRO A 144 4.83 -7.43 16.23
CA PRO A 144 4.23 -6.57 17.24
C PRO A 144 4.88 -5.18 17.22
N VAL A 145 4.05 -4.15 17.40
CA VAL A 145 4.50 -2.76 17.34
C VAL A 145 5.14 -2.36 18.67
N ASP A 146 6.45 -2.11 18.65
CA ASP A 146 7.15 -1.45 19.75
C ASP A 146 6.73 0.03 19.88
N LYS A 147 7.08 0.66 21.01
CA LYS A 147 6.68 2.04 21.33
C LYS A 147 7.01 3.04 20.22
N MET A 148 8.17 2.92 19.56
CA MET A 148 8.61 3.86 18.52
C MET A 148 7.91 3.60 17.20
N SER A 149 7.76 2.34 16.82
CA SER A 149 6.98 1.95 15.65
C SER A 149 5.51 2.39 15.78
N ARG A 150 4.95 2.39 17.01
CA ARG A 150 3.57 2.88 17.27
C ARG A 150 3.44 4.37 16.98
N LEU A 151 4.37 5.17 17.47
CA LEU A 151 4.38 6.61 17.21
C LEU A 151 4.54 6.91 15.72
N LEU A 152 5.36 6.13 15.00
CA LEU A 152 5.51 6.25 13.56
C LEU A 152 4.19 6.01 12.86
N LEU A 153 3.56 4.86 13.08
CA LEU A 153 2.33 4.51 12.41
C LEU A 153 1.19 5.50 12.77
N GLN A 154 1.09 5.94 14.03
CA GLN A 154 0.14 6.98 14.44
C GLN A 154 0.37 8.31 13.70
N SER A 155 1.62 8.71 13.49
CA SER A 155 1.93 9.92 12.70
C SER A 155 1.53 9.78 11.22
N LEU A 156 1.43 8.55 10.72
CA LEU A 156 0.96 8.23 9.37
C LEU A 156 -0.56 8.02 9.29
N GLY A 157 -1.30 8.37 10.36
CA GLY A 157 -2.76 8.27 10.39
C GLY A 157 -3.29 6.87 10.71
N GLN A 158 -2.46 5.93 11.18
CA GLN A 158 -2.91 4.62 11.67
C GLN A 158 -3.29 4.72 13.17
N PRO A 159 -4.58 4.63 13.54
CA PRO A 159 -4.99 4.72 14.94
C PRO A 159 -4.60 3.45 15.70
N ASP A 160 -3.74 3.62 16.71
CA ASP A 160 -3.30 2.61 17.68
C ASP A 160 -2.95 1.19 17.14
N PRO A 161 -1.95 1.09 16.27
CA PRO A 161 -1.58 -0.18 15.67
C PRO A 161 -0.89 -1.10 16.69
N GLU A 162 -1.42 -2.32 16.81
CA GLU A 162 -0.82 -3.39 17.60
C GLU A 162 0.23 -4.18 16.81
N VAL A 163 0.07 -4.23 15.49
CA VAL A 163 0.92 -4.99 14.55
C VAL A 163 1.43 -4.09 13.43
N TRP A 164 2.61 -4.42 12.93
CA TRP A 164 3.21 -3.77 11.77
C TRP A 164 3.58 -4.82 10.73
N ILE A 165 2.98 -4.70 9.55
CA ILE A 165 3.37 -5.46 8.37
C ILE A 165 4.36 -4.62 7.58
N SER A 166 5.55 -5.17 7.34
CA SER A 166 6.60 -4.50 6.55
C SER A 166 7.44 -5.54 5.81
N ALA A 167 8.20 -5.08 4.83
CA ALA A 167 9.07 -5.94 4.05
C ALA A 167 10.56 -5.59 4.25
N GLU A 168 11.42 -6.60 4.25
CA GLU A 168 12.87 -6.48 4.21
C GLU A 168 13.36 -6.87 2.82
N ALA A 169 14.00 -5.94 2.11
CA ALA A 169 14.59 -6.21 0.80
C ALA A 169 16.10 -6.48 0.92
N SER A 170 16.59 -7.50 0.21
CA SER A 170 17.99 -7.90 0.21
C SER A 170 18.51 -8.08 -1.21
N VAL A 171 19.77 -7.71 -1.42
CA VAL A 171 20.57 -8.10 -2.59
C VAL A 171 21.55 -9.22 -2.20
N ILE A 172 21.67 -10.22 -3.06
CA ILE A 172 22.51 -11.40 -2.83
C ILE A 172 23.51 -11.53 -3.97
N TYR A 173 24.80 -11.55 -3.61
CA TYR A 173 25.93 -11.78 -4.49
C TYR A 173 26.61 -13.10 -4.11
N GLY A 174 26.28 -14.18 -4.82
CA GLY A 174 26.70 -15.53 -4.43
C GLY A 174 26.10 -15.91 -3.08
N GLU A 175 26.93 -15.97 -2.03
CA GLU A 175 26.49 -16.23 -0.65
C GLU A 175 26.43 -14.98 0.23
N HIS A 176 26.94 -13.84 -0.27
CA HIS A 176 26.90 -12.60 0.47
C HIS A 176 25.53 -11.93 0.33
N ARG A 177 24.87 -11.69 1.47
CA ARG A 177 23.60 -10.94 1.56
C ARG A 177 23.87 -9.54 2.11
N SER A 178 23.32 -8.53 1.45
CA SER A 178 23.28 -7.15 1.93
C SER A 178 21.87 -6.56 1.82
N PRO A 179 21.47 -5.63 2.71
CA PRO A 179 20.19 -4.93 2.58
C PRO A 179 20.13 -4.12 1.27
N LEU A 180 18.99 -4.18 0.58
CA LEU A 180 18.72 -3.30 -0.57
C LEU A 180 18.11 -1.99 -0.09
N ARG A 181 18.73 -0.86 -0.45
CA ARG A 181 18.25 0.49 -0.11
C ARG A 181 17.59 1.17 -1.31
N GLY A 182 16.81 2.22 -1.05
CA GLY A 182 16.09 2.97 -2.10
C GLY A 182 16.98 3.60 -3.19
N SER A 183 18.24 3.90 -2.88
CA SER A 183 19.25 4.36 -3.84
C SER A 183 20.64 4.06 -3.30
N MET A 184 21.52 3.51 -4.15
CA MET A 184 22.89 3.17 -3.81
C MET A 184 23.87 3.90 -4.75
N PRO A 185 24.97 4.47 -4.22
CA PRO A 185 26.11 4.89 -5.04
C PRO A 185 26.89 3.64 -5.53
N GLU A 186 27.90 3.84 -6.38
CA GLU A 186 28.89 2.77 -6.59
C GLU A 186 29.60 2.48 -5.26
N TRP A 187 29.65 1.21 -4.88
CA TRP A 187 30.25 0.83 -3.60
C TRP A 187 30.81 -0.59 -3.63
N THR A 188 31.68 -0.88 -2.67
CA THR A 188 32.28 -2.20 -2.51
C THR A 188 32.18 -2.67 -1.08
N SER A 189 32.04 -3.98 -0.88
CA SER A 189 32.09 -4.61 0.44
C SER A 189 33.24 -5.62 0.51
N ARG A 190 33.83 -5.77 1.70
CA ARG A 190 34.83 -6.82 1.94
C ARG A 190 34.11 -8.06 2.44
N VAL A 191 34.22 -9.17 1.70
CA VAL A 191 33.49 -10.40 2.01
C VAL A 191 34.47 -11.57 2.14
N LEU A 192 34.13 -12.53 3.00
CA LEU A 192 34.89 -13.78 3.18
C LEU A 192 34.01 -14.93 2.66
N PRO A 193 34.17 -15.36 1.40
CA PRO A 193 33.45 -16.50 0.86
C PRO A 193 33.91 -17.81 1.54
N PRO A 194 33.17 -18.93 1.38
CA PRO A 194 33.51 -20.23 1.99
C PRO A 194 34.88 -20.78 1.63
N ASN A 195 35.45 -20.31 0.51
CA ASN A 195 36.80 -20.66 0.08
C ASN A 195 37.91 -20.09 1.01
N GLY A 196 37.54 -19.33 2.04
CA GLY A 196 38.43 -18.82 3.09
C GLY A 196 39.33 -17.67 2.66
N ARG A 197 39.16 -17.14 1.44
CA ARG A 197 39.94 -16.01 0.92
C ARG A 197 39.09 -14.76 0.86
N THR A 198 39.46 -13.74 1.63
CA THR A 198 38.82 -12.43 1.59
C THR A 198 38.90 -11.83 0.19
N VAL A 199 37.78 -11.28 -0.29
CA VAL A 199 37.67 -10.63 -1.60
C VAL A 199 36.97 -9.28 -1.47
N ILE A 200 37.14 -8.41 -2.47
CA ILE A 200 36.36 -7.17 -2.59
C ILE A 200 35.18 -7.46 -3.52
N LEU A 201 33.96 -7.39 -3.00
CA LEU A 201 32.74 -7.47 -3.79
C LEU A 201 32.41 -6.08 -4.31
N ARG A 202 32.42 -5.91 -5.64
CA ARG A 202 31.91 -4.72 -6.31
C ARG A 202 30.42 -4.89 -6.58
N HIS A 203 29.63 -4.04 -5.96
CA HIS A 203 28.18 -4.01 -6.13
C HIS A 203 27.81 -3.44 -7.50
N GLN A 204 26.74 -3.99 -8.10
CA GLN A 204 26.20 -3.54 -9.38
C GLN A 204 25.14 -2.45 -9.16
N GLN A 205 25.61 -1.20 -9.07
CA GLN A 205 24.78 -0.04 -8.77
C GLN A 205 23.50 0.05 -9.64
N ALA A 206 23.64 -0.15 -10.96
CA ALA A 206 22.53 -0.05 -11.89
C ALA A 206 21.44 -1.10 -11.60
N ALA A 207 21.82 -2.33 -11.26
CA ALA A 207 20.90 -3.42 -10.95
C ALA A 207 20.21 -3.19 -9.58
N GLU A 208 20.96 -2.77 -8.56
CA GLU A 208 20.41 -2.45 -7.24
C GLU A 208 19.41 -1.28 -7.30
N ASN A 209 19.74 -0.21 -8.03
CA ASN A 209 18.84 0.93 -8.19
C ASN A 209 17.60 0.58 -9.04
N ALA A 210 17.74 -0.30 -10.05
CA ALA A 210 16.59 -0.80 -10.80
C ALA A 210 15.66 -1.64 -9.90
N ALA A 211 16.22 -2.53 -9.08
CA ALA A 211 15.47 -3.33 -8.11
C ALA A 211 14.74 -2.45 -7.07
N ALA A 212 15.40 -1.43 -6.53
CA ALA A 212 14.78 -0.47 -5.62
C ALA A 212 13.59 0.27 -6.27
N ARG A 213 13.71 0.63 -7.56
CA ARG A 213 12.59 1.22 -8.33
C ARG A 213 11.46 0.24 -8.55
N GLN A 214 11.74 -1.03 -8.84
CA GLN A 214 10.71 -2.06 -8.98
C GLN A 214 9.87 -2.19 -7.69
N LEU A 215 10.50 -2.15 -6.51
CA LEU A 215 9.76 -2.11 -5.23
C LEU A 215 8.96 -0.81 -5.05
N ALA A 216 9.52 0.34 -5.44
CA ALA A 216 8.80 1.61 -5.40
C ALA A 216 7.55 1.61 -6.30
N ASP A 217 7.64 0.97 -7.46
CA ASP A 217 6.54 0.83 -8.42
C ASP A 217 5.42 -0.07 -7.90
N THR A 218 5.70 -0.97 -6.94
CA THR A 218 4.63 -1.71 -6.23
C THR A 218 3.91 -0.86 -5.18
N GLY A 219 4.39 0.36 -4.92
CA GLY A 219 3.90 1.25 -3.87
C GLY A 219 4.59 1.09 -2.51
N LEU A 220 5.61 0.22 -2.39
CA LEU A 220 6.43 0.14 -1.19
C LEU A 220 7.42 1.30 -1.15
N SER A 221 7.60 1.91 0.01
CA SER A 221 8.61 2.95 0.22
C SER A 221 9.61 2.50 1.27
N SER A 222 10.90 2.65 0.97
CA SER A 222 11.97 2.48 1.96
C SER A 222 11.86 3.58 3.01
N LEU A 223 11.79 3.19 4.28
CA LEU A 223 11.75 4.14 5.38
C LEU A 223 13.03 4.97 5.45
N GLN A 224 14.18 4.42 5.05
CA GLN A 224 15.44 5.15 5.04
C GLN A 224 15.50 6.21 3.93
N SER A 225 14.91 5.96 2.76
CA SER A 225 14.91 6.93 1.66
C SER A 225 13.77 7.96 1.74
N ASN A 226 12.70 7.69 2.50
CA ASN A 226 11.58 8.63 2.63
C ASN A 226 11.85 9.72 3.69
N SER A 227 12.04 10.95 3.24
CA SER A 227 12.39 12.10 4.08
C SER A 227 11.32 12.43 5.13
N ALA A 228 10.05 12.16 4.85
CA ALA A 228 8.95 12.41 5.77
C ALA A 228 9.02 11.51 7.02
N TRP A 229 9.66 10.35 6.94
CA TRP A 229 9.62 9.30 7.97
C TRP A 229 10.98 9.10 8.66
N ARG A 230 12.02 9.75 8.14
CA ARG A 230 13.41 9.61 8.56
C ARG A 230 13.66 10.03 10.01
N PHE A 231 12.92 11.01 10.54
CA PHE A 231 13.04 11.48 11.93
C PHE A 231 12.66 10.41 12.97
N LEU A 232 11.86 9.40 12.59
CA LEU A 232 11.34 8.36 13.47
C LEU A 232 12.27 7.15 13.56
N LEU A 233 13.03 6.85 12.49
CA LEU A 233 14.11 5.86 12.51
C LEU A 233 15.24 6.26 13.50
N ASN A 234 15.49 7.57 13.62
CA ASN A 234 16.49 8.14 14.52
C ASN A 234 16.10 8.04 16.01
N LEU A 235 14.83 7.78 16.33
CA LEU A 235 14.40 7.47 17.70
C LEU A 235 14.68 6.01 18.07
N LYS A 236 14.58 5.08 17.10
CA LYS A 236 14.82 3.64 17.27
C LYS A 236 16.32 3.31 17.38
N SER A 237 17.19 4.09 16.74
CA SER A 237 18.66 3.91 16.76
C SER A 237 19.28 4.08 18.16
N ARG A 238 18.59 4.80 19.07
CA ARG A 238 19.04 4.99 20.46
C ARG A 238 18.92 3.76 21.35
N ASP A 239 17.99 2.83 21.04
CA ASP A 239 17.73 1.65 21.86
C ASP A 239 18.48 0.39 21.37
N ALA A 240 18.82 0.30 20.08
CA ALA A 240 19.45 -0.87 19.48
C ALA A 240 20.99 -0.81 19.53
N LYS A 241 21.57 -1.02 20.73
CA LYS A 241 23.03 -0.85 20.96
C LYS A 241 23.98 -1.77 20.15
N ASN A 242 23.53 -2.76 19.39
CA ASN A 242 24.44 -3.76 18.78
C ASN A 242 24.03 -4.34 17.39
N ALA A 243 23.11 -3.71 16.64
CA ALA A 243 22.81 -4.16 15.28
C ALA A 243 22.55 -2.98 14.33
N PRO A 244 23.07 -3.01 13.08
CA PRO A 244 22.73 -2.00 12.10
C PRO A 244 21.21 -2.02 11.84
N PRO A 245 20.52 -0.86 11.84
CA PRO A 245 19.09 -0.82 11.61
C PRO A 245 18.79 -1.39 10.22
N ARG A 246 17.95 -2.43 10.17
CA ARG A 246 17.46 -3.00 8.90
C ARG A 246 16.55 -2.00 8.24
N ASP A 247 16.76 -1.73 6.95
CA ASP A 247 15.81 -0.93 6.19
C ASP A 247 14.49 -1.70 6.08
N ARG A 248 13.37 -1.01 6.25
CA ARG A 248 12.04 -1.58 6.15
C ARG A 248 11.33 -0.88 5.01
N TRP A 249 10.60 -1.67 4.24
CA TRP A 249 9.77 -1.22 3.13
C TRP A 249 8.31 -1.29 3.57
N PHE A 250 7.60 -0.19 3.41
CA PHE A 250 6.23 -0.03 3.90
C PHE A 250 5.38 0.78 2.90
N PRO A 251 4.10 0.43 2.68
CA PRO A 251 3.21 1.24 1.85
C PRO A 251 3.04 2.66 2.42
N ASP A 252 2.86 3.63 1.54
CA ASP A 252 2.50 5.01 1.93
C ASP A 252 1.01 5.10 2.28
N PRO A 253 0.63 5.25 3.58
CA PRO A 253 -0.77 5.24 3.99
C PRO A 253 -1.55 6.45 3.48
N SER A 254 -0.87 7.50 3.01
CA SER A 254 -1.51 8.68 2.42
C SER A 254 -2.05 8.42 1.00
N ARG A 255 -1.58 7.35 0.34
CA ARG A 255 -1.96 7.01 -1.03
C ARG A 255 -3.03 5.95 -1.11
N ILE A 256 -3.03 5.01 -0.17
CA ILE A 256 -3.85 3.80 -0.20
C ILE A 256 -4.01 3.27 1.23
N ALA A 257 -5.21 2.78 1.55
CA ALA A 257 -5.43 2.07 2.81
C ALA A 257 -4.48 0.86 2.91
N VAL A 258 -3.82 0.70 4.06
CA VAL A 258 -2.73 -0.29 4.20
C VAL A 258 -3.21 -1.72 4.00
N ASP A 259 -4.42 -2.06 4.46
CA ASP A 259 -4.97 -3.40 4.25
C ASP A 259 -5.25 -3.65 2.76
N HIS A 260 -5.87 -2.69 2.08
CA HIS A 260 -6.11 -2.76 0.63
C HIS A 260 -4.81 -2.91 -0.16
N PHE A 261 -3.76 -2.19 0.26
CA PHE A 261 -2.43 -2.34 -0.31
C PHE A 261 -1.90 -3.77 -0.16
N TRP A 262 -1.96 -4.36 1.03
CA TRP A 262 -1.42 -5.71 1.24
C TRP A 262 -2.22 -6.78 0.49
N HIS A 263 -3.54 -6.61 0.36
CA HIS A 263 -4.35 -7.48 -0.51
C HIS A 263 -3.91 -7.34 -1.98
N GLN A 264 -3.75 -6.12 -2.50
CA GLN A 264 -3.26 -5.92 -3.87
C GLN A 264 -1.84 -6.45 -4.07
N PHE A 265 -0.96 -6.20 -3.08
CA PHE A 265 0.41 -6.65 -3.12
C PHE A 265 0.47 -8.18 -3.25
N ARG A 266 -0.30 -8.89 -2.42
CA ARG A 266 -0.38 -10.36 -2.46
C ARG A 266 -1.11 -10.91 -3.68
N GLY A 267 -2.14 -10.22 -4.17
CA GLY A 267 -2.96 -10.68 -5.29
C GLY A 267 -2.39 -10.41 -6.67
N GLU A 268 -1.40 -9.51 -6.80
CA GLU A 268 -0.89 -9.05 -8.10
C GLU A 268 0.62 -8.75 -8.09
N MET A 269 1.12 -8.00 -7.10
CA MET A 269 2.48 -7.45 -7.16
C MET A 269 3.57 -8.50 -6.88
N ILE A 270 3.30 -9.50 -6.04
CA ILE A 270 4.25 -10.61 -5.81
C ILE A 270 4.57 -11.31 -7.14
N ALA A 271 3.55 -11.72 -7.89
CA ALA A 271 3.74 -12.41 -9.17
C ALA A 271 4.54 -11.54 -10.17
N ARG A 272 4.25 -10.23 -10.23
CA ARG A 272 5.01 -9.28 -11.05
C ARG A 272 6.48 -9.18 -10.65
N LEU A 273 6.77 -9.16 -9.35
CA LEU A 273 8.16 -9.14 -8.86
C LEU A 273 8.87 -10.44 -9.21
N GLU A 274 8.22 -11.59 -9.01
CA GLU A 274 8.76 -12.91 -9.34
C GLU A 274 9.05 -13.05 -10.85
N ASP A 275 8.18 -12.54 -11.72
CA ASP A 275 8.41 -12.49 -13.18
C ASP A 275 9.66 -11.67 -13.56
N THR A 276 10.05 -10.69 -12.72
CA THR A 276 11.28 -9.91 -12.89
C THR A 276 12.51 -10.54 -12.20
N GLY A 277 12.37 -11.73 -11.63
CA GLY A 277 13.46 -12.50 -11.04
C GLY A 277 13.64 -12.33 -9.53
N TRP A 278 12.69 -11.70 -8.83
CA TRP A 278 12.70 -11.64 -7.37
C TRP A 278 12.32 -12.97 -6.75
N ARG A 279 12.84 -13.23 -5.56
CA ARG A 279 12.28 -14.23 -4.65
C ARG A 279 11.52 -13.53 -3.54
N VAL A 280 10.21 -13.68 -3.50
CA VAL A 280 9.37 -13.10 -2.45
C VAL A 280 8.97 -14.17 -1.45
N THR A 281 9.09 -13.89 -0.17
CA THR A 281 8.60 -14.76 0.91
C THR A 281 7.72 -13.94 1.85
N VAL A 282 6.63 -14.55 2.32
CA VAL A 282 5.66 -13.91 3.21
C VAL A 282 5.45 -14.85 4.40
N ASP A 283 5.63 -14.35 5.62
CA ASP A 283 5.38 -15.15 6.82
C ASP A 283 3.91 -15.55 6.95
N ASP A 284 3.65 -16.74 7.48
CA ASP A 284 2.29 -17.29 7.64
C ASP A 284 1.39 -16.39 8.50
N ASN A 285 1.98 -15.64 9.45
CA ASN A 285 1.25 -14.77 10.36
C ASN A 285 0.82 -13.42 9.74
N VAL A 286 1.29 -13.09 8.52
CA VAL A 286 1.00 -11.80 7.87
C VAL A 286 -0.49 -11.64 7.55
N GLY A 287 -1.19 -12.72 7.25
CA GLY A 287 -2.58 -12.66 6.77
C GLY A 287 -2.69 -11.95 5.42
N HIS A 288 -3.82 -11.30 5.14
CA HIS A 288 -4.08 -10.62 3.86
C HIS A 288 -4.00 -11.54 2.63
N ARG A 289 -4.20 -12.85 2.83
CA ARG A 289 -4.26 -13.81 1.73
C ARG A 289 -5.37 -13.38 0.78
N VAL A 290 -5.12 -13.55 -0.51
CA VAL A 290 -6.13 -13.32 -1.52
C VAL A 290 -6.63 -14.67 -1.99
N PHE A 291 -7.93 -14.88 -1.86
CA PHE A 291 -8.60 -16.04 -2.41
C PHE A 291 -9.30 -15.66 -3.70
N GLU A 292 -9.24 -16.57 -4.67
CA GLU A 292 -10.11 -16.55 -5.83
C GLU A 292 -11.20 -17.58 -5.60
N ALA A 293 -12.46 -17.15 -5.54
CA ALA A 293 -13.59 -18.07 -5.56
C ALA A 293 -14.11 -18.13 -6.98
N ASP A 294 -14.24 -19.35 -7.52
CA ASP A 294 -14.96 -19.56 -8.77
C ASP A 294 -16.44 -19.23 -8.52
N PRO A 295 -17.01 -18.24 -9.23
CA PRO A 295 -18.42 -17.92 -9.06
C PRO A 295 -19.37 -19.07 -9.40
N ALA A 296 -18.92 -20.10 -10.10
CA ALA A 296 -19.69 -21.32 -10.32
C ALA A 296 -19.84 -22.19 -9.06
N GLN A 297 -19.03 -21.94 -8.03
CA GLN A 297 -19.06 -22.65 -6.74
C GLN A 297 -19.83 -21.88 -5.67
N TRP A 298 -20.44 -20.74 -6.02
CA TRP A 298 -21.24 -19.96 -5.08
C TRP A 298 -22.61 -20.61 -4.90
N ASP A 299 -22.97 -20.83 -3.65
CA ASP A 299 -24.27 -21.34 -3.24
C ASP A 299 -25.18 -20.15 -2.92
N SER A 300 -26.02 -19.79 -3.90
CA SER A 300 -26.94 -18.66 -3.78
C SER A 300 -28.33 -19.19 -3.47
N SER A 301 -28.99 -18.68 -2.42
CA SER A 301 -30.32 -19.15 -2.02
C SER A 301 -31.26 -18.01 -1.66
N LEU A 302 -32.55 -18.18 -1.98
CA LEU A 302 -33.63 -17.34 -1.47
C LEU A 302 -34.43 -18.16 -0.45
N THR A 303 -34.57 -17.65 0.76
CA THR A 303 -35.26 -18.34 1.85
C THR A 303 -36.45 -17.51 2.33
N ALA A 304 -37.62 -18.16 2.44
CA ALA A 304 -38.82 -17.49 2.94
C ALA A 304 -38.69 -17.16 4.43
N GLN A 305 -39.20 -15.99 4.81
CA GLN A 305 -39.22 -15.44 6.15
C GLN A 305 -40.67 -15.16 6.59
N ASP A 306 -40.88 -14.95 7.89
CA ASP A 306 -42.20 -14.61 8.42
C ASP A 306 -42.78 -13.36 7.74
N GLY A 307 -44.08 -13.41 7.44
CA GLY A 307 -44.81 -12.27 6.86
C GLY A 307 -44.62 -12.06 5.35
N GLY A 308 -44.19 -13.10 4.61
CA GLY A 308 -44.07 -13.05 3.14
C GLY A 308 -42.82 -12.35 2.63
N TRP A 309 -41.82 -12.19 3.48
CA TRP A 309 -40.49 -11.66 3.15
C TRP A 309 -39.56 -12.78 2.71
N PHE A 310 -38.48 -12.43 2.01
CA PHE A 310 -37.42 -13.36 1.63
C PHE A 310 -36.06 -12.82 2.05
N SER A 311 -35.15 -13.72 2.44
CA SER A 311 -33.72 -13.41 2.60
C SER A 311 -32.93 -14.02 1.45
N LEU A 312 -32.07 -13.21 0.84
CA LEU A 312 -31.04 -13.66 -0.07
C LEU A 312 -29.81 -14.06 0.74
N SER A 313 -29.12 -15.12 0.36
CA SER A 313 -27.77 -15.44 0.83
C SER A 313 -26.93 -15.90 -0.35
N VAL A 314 -25.64 -15.54 -0.37
CA VAL A 314 -24.71 -15.97 -1.41
C VAL A 314 -23.46 -16.49 -0.73
N GLY A 315 -23.48 -17.78 -0.41
CA GLY A 315 -22.42 -18.48 0.30
C GLY A 315 -21.29 -18.95 -0.62
N PHE A 316 -20.06 -18.93 -0.12
CA PHE A 316 -18.90 -19.53 -0.79
C PHE A 316 -17.88 -20.02 0.23
N ASP A 317 -17.11 -21.06 -0.12
CA ASP A 317 -16.07 -21.63 0.73
C ASP A 317 -14.68 -21.18 0.25
N VAL A 318 -13.94 -20.47 1.10
CA VAL A 318 -12.55 -20.07 0.82
C VAL A 318 -11.72 -20.18 2.09
N GLY A 319 -10.46 -20.59 1.96
CA GLY A 319 -9.58 -20.74 3.12
C GLY A 319 -10.03 -21.80 4.14
N GLY A 320 -10.96 -22.69 3.79
CA GLY A 320 -11.55 -23.69 4.68
C GLY A 320 -12.71 -23.16 5.55
N GLU A 321 -13.14 -21.92 5.33
CA GLU A 321 -14.25 -21.28 6.02
C GLU A 321 -15.36 -20.91 5.02
N ARG A 322 -16.61 -20.97 5.46
CA ARG A 322 -17.77 -20.53 4.67
C ARG A 322 -18.04 -19.06 4.94
N HIS A 323 -18.15 -18.27 3.88
CA HIS A 323 -18.45 -16.84 3.92
C HIS A 323 -19.73 -16.52 3.15
N ASP A 324 -20.42 -15.44 3.53
CA ASP A 324 -21.53 -14.87 2.76
C ASP A 324 -21.05 -13.60 2.05
N LEU A 325 -21.43 -13.44 0.78
CA LEU A 325 -21.05 -12.31 -0.05
C LEU A 325 -21.86 -11.06 0.27
N LEU A 326 -23.09 -11.18 0.82
CA LEU A 326 -23.94 -10.00 1.04
C LEU A 326 -23.36 -8.96 2.00
N PRO A 327 -22.80 -9.32 3.17
CA PRO A 327 -22.15 -8.34 4.04
C PRO A 327 -21.02 -7.60 3.35
N ILE A 328 -20.23 -8.31 2.53
CA ILE A 328 -19.13 -7.75 1.75
C ILE A 328 -19.66 -6.74 0.72
N LEU A 329 -20.71 -7.10 -0.02
CA LEU A 329 -21.33 -6.21 -1.00
C LEU A 329 -21.97 -4.98 -0.36
N ALA A 330 -22.55 -5.13 0.84
CA ALA A 330 -23.11 -4.01 1.57
C ALA A 330 -22.06 -3.02 2.06
N GLU A 331 -20.93 -3.50 2.56
CA GLU A 331 -19.78 -2.65 2.92
C GLU A 331 -19.26 -1.86 1.70
N LEU A 332 -19.23 -2.50 0.53
CA LEU A 332 -18.91 -1.81 -0.73
C LEU A 332 -19.94 -0.73 -1.08
N LEU A 333 -21.24 -0.95 -0.84
CA LEU A 333 -22.27 0.06 -1.06
C LEU A 333 -22.14 1.25 -0.11
N GLU A 334 -21.76 1.03 1.14
CA GLU A 334 -21.54 2.10 2.12
C GLU A 334 -20.29 2.94 1.85
N SER A 335 -19.31 2.40 1.14
CA SER A 335 -18.01 3.05 0.86
C SER A 335 -17.97 3.81 -0.47
N ASP A 336 -19.11 4.26 -0.99
CA ASP A 336 -19.23 4.99 -2.27
C ASP A 336 -18.56 4.26 -3.46
N PHE A 337 -18.39 2.94 -3.36
CA PHE A 337 -17.67 2.13 -4.35
C PHE A 337 -18.21 2.30 -5.78
N LEU A 338 -19.53 2.43 -5.91
CA LEU A 338 -20.17 2.64 -7.20
C LEU A 338 -19.67 3.92 -7.87
N GLU A 339 -19.54 5.02 -7.10
CA GLU A 339 -19.05 6.31 -7.58
C GLU A 339 -17.54 6.26 -7.88
N GLU A 340 -16.74 5.71 -6.97
CA GLU A 340 -15.27 5.62 -7.10
C GLU A 340 -14.81 4.73 -8.27
N THR A 341 -15.68 3.85 -8.74
CA THR A 341 -15.36 2.89 -9.80
C THR A 341 -16.02 3.18 -11.14
N LEU A 342 -16.77 4.27 -11.29
CA LEU A 342 -17.47 4.61 -12.55
C LEU A 342 -16.52 4.63 -13.76
N ASP A 343 -15.34 5.24 -13.60
CA ASP A 343 -14.36 5.40 -14.68
C ASP A 343 -13.43 4.17 -14.84
N ARG A 344 -13.57 3.14 -13.99
CA ARG A 344 -12.70 1.96 -14.02
C ARG A 344 -13.20 0.91 -15.03
N PRO A 345 -12.33 0.34 -15.88
CA PRO A 345 -12.72 -0.71 -16.83
C PRO A 345 -13.31 -1.96 -16.17
N ASP A 346 -14.28 -2.59 -16.83
CA ASP A 346 -14.96 -3.80 -16.34
C ASP A 346 -14.07 -5.04 -16.26
N LEU A 347 -12.96 -5.06 -17.00
CA LEU A 347 -12.03 -6.19 -17.06
C LEU A 347 -11.12 -6.31 -15.83
N GLY A 348 -11.17 -5.34 -14.92
CA GLY A 348 -10.35 -5.33 -13.71
C GLY A 348 -10.90 -6.20 -12.58
N HIS A 349 -10.17 -6.18 -11.46
CA HIS A 349 -10.56 -6.83 -10.23
C HIS A 349 -10.50 -5.86 -9.05
N ILE A 350 -11.20 -6.21 -7.98
CA ILE A 350 -11.10 -5.59 -6.67
C ILE A 350 -10.76 -6.67 -5.64
N TYR A 351 -10.22 -6.24 -4.50
CA TYR A 351 -9.99 -7.11 -3.36
C TYR A 351 -10.93 -6.68 -2.24
N ALA A 352 -11.95 -7.49 -1.99
CA ALA A 352 -12.94 -7.21 -0.97
C ALA A 352 -12.50 -7.87 0.35
N PRO A 353 -12.43 -7.12 1.47
CA PRO A 353 -11.93 -7.65 2.72
C PRO A 353 -12.85 -8.75 3.29
N LEU A 354 -12.24 -9.75 3.93
CA LEU A 354 -12.93 -10.79 4.69
C LEU A 354 -12.78 -10.51 6.19
N PRO A 355 -13.71 -10.99 7.05
CA PRO A 355 -13.67 -10.73 8.50
C PRO A 355 -12.39 -11.20 9.22
N ASN A 356 -11.68 -12.17 8.64
CA ASN A 356 -10.42 -12.71 9.17
C ASN A 356 -9.17 -11.90 8.72
N GLY A 357 -9.35 -10.81 7.96
CA GLY A 357 -8.27 -9.96 7.44
C GLY A 357 -7.68 -10.40 6.10
N ASP A 358 -8.11 -11.55 5.57
CA ASP A 358 -7.84 -11.95 4.19
C ASP A 358 -8.77 -11.17 3.22
N ALA A 359 -8.68 -11.45 1.92
CA ALA A 359 -9.52 -10.82 0.92
C ALA A 359 -9.99 -11.80 -0.16
N LEU A 360 -11.13 -11.46 -0.75
CA LEU A 360 -11.67 -12.12 -1.93
C LEU A 360 -11.41 -11.27 -3.17
N LYS A 361 -10.78 -11.88 -4.19
CA LYS A 361 -10.60 -11.22 -5.49
C LYS A 361 -11.89 -11.35 -6.29
N LEU A 362 -12.47 -10.21 -6.67
CA LEU A 362 -13.74 -10.14 -7.39
C LEU A 362 -13.62 -9.36 -8.71
N PRO A 363 -14.27 -9.80 -9.80
CA PRO A 363 -14.32 -9.02 -11.04
C PRO A 363 -15.13 -7.74 -10.86
N ILE A 364 -14.50 -6.59 -11.12
CA ILE A 364 -15.08 -5.26 -10.82
C ILE A 364 -16.39 -5.03 -11.59
N GLY A 365 -16.44 -5.38 -12.88
CA GLY A 365 -17.65 -5.20 -13.68
C GLY A 365 -18.82 -6.07 -13.21
N ARG A 366 -18.55 -7.29 -12.72
CA ARG A 366 -19.58 -8.17 -12.16
C ARG A 366 -20.12 -7.62 -10.85
N VAL A 367 -19.23 -7.21 -9.95
CA VAL A 367 -19.61 -6.59 -8.66
C VAL A 367 -20.45 -5.34 -8.92
N ARG A 368 -20.00 -4.44 -9.78
CA ARG A 368 -20.72 -3.21 -10.09
C ARG A 368 -22.15 -3.48 -10.60
N ARG A 369 -22.33 -4.45 -11.49
CA ARG A 369 -23.68 -4.87 -11.96
C ARG A 369 -24.55 -5.39 -10.82
N ILE A 370 -24.02 -6.27 -9.98
CA ILE A 370 -24.74 -6.80 -8.83
C ILE A 370 -25.14 -5.66 -7.89
N LEU A 371 -24.21 -4.76 -7.56
CA LEU A 371 -24.46 -3.63 -6.68
C LEU A 371 -25.51 -2.66 -7.22
N HIS A 372 -25.57 -2.41 -8.52
CA HIS A 372 -26.65 -1.59 -9.11
C HIS A 372 -28.04 -2.21 -8.89
N HIS A 373 -28.15 -3.54 -8.92
CA HIS A 373 -29.40 -4.24 -8.63
C HIS A 373 -29.69 -4.32 -7.13
N LEU A 374 -28.67 -4.55 -6.31
CA LEU A 374 -28.83 -4.65 -4.86
C LEU A 374 -29.07 -3.29 -4.19
N ALA A 375 -28.54 -2.19 -4.73
CA ALA A 375 -28.76 -0.85 -4.18
C ALA A 375 -30.24 -0.45 -4.14
N SER A 376 -31.07 -0.97 -5.06
CA SER A 376 -32.52 -0.78 -5.00
C SER A 376 -33.24 -1.71 -4.02
N LEU A 377 -32.58 -2.75 -3.53
CA LEU A 377 -33.19 -3.88 -2.84
C LEU A 377 -32.72 -4.06 -1.39
N ILE A 378 -31.54 -3.56 -1.05
CA ILE A 378 -30.89 -3.74 0.24
C ILE A 378 -30.65 -2.37 0.86
N ASP A 379 -31.10 -2.20 2.12
CA ASP A 379 -30.64 -1.09 2.96
C ASP A 379 -29.23 -1.44 3.45
N PRO A 380 -28.18 -0.69 3.04
CA PRO A 380 -26.79 -0.98 3.43
C PRO A 380 -26.59 -1.03 4.94
N LYS A 381 -27.42 -0.30 5.72
CA LYS A 381 -27.35 -0.29 7.19
C LYS A 381 -27.78 -1.60 7.84
N PHE A 382 -28.51 -2.45 7.12
CA PHE A 382 -29.04 -3.70 7.63
C PHE A 382 -28.87 -4.85 6.61
N PRO A 383 -27.62 -5.20 6.25
CA PRO A 383 -27.36 -6.13 5.15
C PRO A 383 -27.76 -7.57 5.50
N ASP A 384 -27.53 -7.98 6.75
CA ASP A 384 -27.97 -9.27 7.28
C ASP A 384 -29.51 -9.37 7.42
N ARG A 385 -30.20 -8.25 7.27
CA ARG A 385 -31.67 -8.16 7.27
C ARG A 385 -32.18 -7.69 5.92
N ALA A 386 -31.45 -7.94 4.83
CA ALA A 386 -31.93 -7.74 3.47
C ALA A 386 -33.21 -8.56 3.27
N ARG A 387 -34.34 -7.97 3.65
CA ARG A 387 -35.67 -8.54 3.53
C ARG A 387 -36.20 -8.06 2.19
N LEU A 388 -36.19 -8.97 1.24
CA LEU A 388 -36.71 -8.73 -0.09
C LEU A 388 -38.22 -8.92 -0.07
N HIS A 389 -38.93 -7.96 -0.65
CA HIS A 389 -40.35 -8.15 -0.92
C HIS A 389 -40.52 -9.28 -1.95
N ALA A 390 -41.64 -10.00 -1.91
CA ALA A 390 -41.88 -11.15 -2.79
C ALA A 390 -41.67 -10.85 -4.29
N LEU A 391 -41.99 -9.62 -4.72
CA LEU A 391 -41.82 -9.17 -6.11
C LEU A 391 -40.33 -9.01 -6.48
N ASP A 392 -39.53 -8.46 -5.58
CA ASP A 392 -38.09 -8.27 -5.78
C ASP A 392 -37.37 -9.62 -5.77
N ALA A 393 -37.73 -10.48 -4.82
CA ALA A 393 -37.21 -11.85 -4.73
C ALA A 393 -37.57 -12.66 -5.99
N ALA A 394 -38.79 -12.52 -6.52
CA ALA A 394 -39.21 -13.18 -7.76
C ALA A 394 -38.46 -12.62 -8.98
N THR A 395 -38.18 -11.32 -9.00
CA THR A 395 -37.37 -10.69 -10.05
C THR A 395 -35.95 -11.24 -10.05
N LEU A 396 -35.32 -11.36 -8.88
CA LEU A 396 -33.99 -11.97 -8.74
C LEU A 396 -33.98 -13.44 -9.16
N ALA A 397 -34.99 -14.21 -8.76
CA ALA A 397 -35.15 -15.61 -9.16
C ALA A 397 -35.27 -15.79 -10.68
N GLY A 398 -35.84 -14.79 -11.38
CA GLY A 398 -36.00 -14.78 -12.83
C GLY A 398 -34.74 -14.38 -13.61
N LEU A 399 -33.66 -13.93 -12.94
CA LEU A 399 -32.42 -13.52 -13.59
C LEU A 399 -31.58 -14.75 -13.98
N GLU A 400 -31.45 -14.96 -15.29
CA GLU A 400 -30.58 -15.99 -15.84
C GLU A 400 -29.10 -15.70 -15.50
N GLY A 401 -28.38 -16.71 -15.00
CA GLY A 401 -26.95 -16.63 -14.71
C GLY A 401 -26.54 -16.33 -13.26
N LEU A 402 -27.50 -16.15 -12.34
CA LEU A 402 -27.20 -15.99 -10.90
C LEU A 402 -27.20 -17.31 -10.11
N GLY A 403 -27.75 -18.40 -10.67
CA GLY A 403 -27.70 -19.73 -10.03
C GLY A 403 -28.42 -19.80 -8.68
N ILE A 404 -29.47 -18.99 -8.48
CA ILE A 404 -30.16 -18.86 -7.19
C ILE A 404 -31.12 -20.03 -6.98
N GLU A 405 -30.88 -20.81 -5.93
CA GLU A 405 -31.85 -21.77 -5.41
C GLU A 405 -33.11 -21.03 -4.94
N THR A 406 -34.21 -21.31 -5.62
CA THR A 406 -35.46 -20.56 -5.46
C THR A 406 -36.55 -21.49 -4.90
N PRO A 407 -37.28 -21.08 -3.85
CA PRO A 407 -38.41 -21.85 -3.33
C PRO A 407 -39.49 -22.05 -4.41
N PRO A 408 -40.22 -23.19 -4.43
CA PRO A 408 -41.20 -23.49 -5.47
C PRO A 408 -42.24 -22.37 -5.68
N ASP A 409 -42.79 -21.83 -4.61
CA ASP A 409 -43.81 -20.76 -4.66
C ASP A 409 -43.25 -19.47 -5.27
N LEU A 410 -41.98 -19.16 -5.00
CA LEU A 410 -41.31 -17.98 -5.54
C LEU A 410 -40.96 -18.18 -7.02
N ALA A 411 -40.57 -19.39 -7.41
CA ALA A 411 -40.33 -19.75 -8.80
C ALA A 411 -41.62 -19.66 -9.64
N GLU A 412 -42.76 -20.07 -9.08
CA GLU A 412 -44.07 -19.90 -9.70
C GLU A 412 -44.41 -18.41 -9.89
N LEU A 413 -44.19 -17.59 -8.85
CA LEU A 413 -44.38 -16.14 -8.94
C LEU A 413 -43.48 -15.51 -10.01
N ALA A 414 -42.19 -15.88 -10.06
CA ALA A 414 -41.25 -15.40 -11.05
C ALA A 414 -41.69 -15.75 -12.49
N SER A 415 -42.17 -16.97 -12.71
CA SER A 415 -42.71 -17.39 -14.01
C SER A 415 -43.95 -16.57 -14.40
N LYS A 416 -44.89 -16.36 -13.47
CA LYS A 416 -46.10 -15.56 -13.71
C LYS A 416 -45.77 -14.09 -14.05
N LEU A 417 -44.75 -13.54 -13.40
CA LEU A 417 -44.28 -12.17 -13.68
C LEU A 417 -43.55 -12.07 -15.03
N LYS A 418 -42.78 -13.09 -15.43
CA LYS A 418 -42.10 -13.12 -16.73
C LYS A 418 -43.09 -13.07 -17.90
N ASP A 419 -44.23 -13.76 -17.76
CA ASP A 419 -45.30 -13.81 -18.77
C ASP A 419 -46.40 -12.75 -18.54
N PHE A 420 -46.14 -11.76 -17.69
CA PHE A 420 -47.14 -10.76 -17.33
C PHE A 420 -47.45 -9.84 -18.52
N SER A 421 -48.67 -9.94 -19.05
CA SER A 421 -49.18 -9.12 -20.16
C SER A 421 -50.22 -8.07 -19.73
N GLY A 422 -50.58 -8.05 -18.44
CA GLY A 422 -51.55 -7.11 -17.86
C GLY A 422 -52.42 -7.74 -16.78
N ILE A 423 -53.19 -6.89 -16.09
CA ILE A 423 -54.16 -7.33 -15.09
C ILE A 423 -55.41 -7.87 -15.79
N GLU A 424 -55.78 -9.10 -15.48
CA GLU A 424 -56.95 -9.74 -16.06
C GLU A 424 -58.24 -8.95 -15.77
N ALA A 425 -59.11 -8.85 -16.78
CA ALA A 425 -60.40 -8.20 -16.65
C ALA A 425 -61.38 -9.07 -15.86
N VAL A 426 -61.31 -9.00 -14.53
CA VAL A 426 -62.28 -9.65 -13.62
C VAL A 426 -63.53 -8.77 -13.50
N ALA A 427 -64.71 -9.40 -13.53
CA ALA A 427 -65.98 -8.74 -13.26
C ALA A 427 -66.32 -8.82 -11.76
N PRO A 428 -66.93 -7.78 -11.17
CA PRO A 428 -67.48 -7.84 -9.81
C PRO A 428 -68.55 -8.93 -9.68
N ASP A 429 -68.68 -9.52 -8.48
CA ASP A 429 -69.74 -10.50 -8.19
C ASP A 429 -71.13 -9.87 -8.34
N ALA A 430 -72.12 -10.70 -8.70
CA ALA A 430 -73.51 -10.27 -8.87
C ALA A 430 -74.15 -9.75 -7.57
N GLY A 431 -73.60 -10.13 -6.40
CA GLY A 431 -74.01 -9.64 -5.09
C GLY A 431 -73.61 -8.19 -4.81
N VAL A 432 -72.73 -7.59 -5.61
CA VAL A 432 -72.30 -6.20 -5.46
C VAL A 432 -73.39 -5.26 -5.99
N GLN A 433 -74.22 -4.72 -5.10
CA GLN A 433 -75.29 -3.78 -5.43
C GLN A 433 -74.79 -2.33 -5.60
N ALA A 434 -73.78 -2.15 -6.44
CA ALA A 434 -73.19 -0.84 -6.73
C ALA A 434 -72.65 -0.77 -8.16
N THR A 435 -72.63 0.42 -8.74
CA THR A 435 -71.97 0.68 -10.03
C THR A 435 -70.58 1.25 -9.78
N LEU A 436 -69.54 0.47 -10.09
CA LEU A 436 -68.17 0.93 -9.99
C LEU A 436 -67.82 1.85 -11.18
N ARG A 437 -67.08 2.92 -10.90
CA ARG A 437 -66.43 3.73 -11.94
C ARG A 437 -65.20 3.00 -12.49
N ASP A 438 -64.72 3.38 -13.68
CA ASP A 438 -63.60 2.71 -14.35
C ASP A 438 -62.35 2.60 -13.47
N TYR A 439 -62.00 3.66 -12.72
CA TYR A 439 -60.86 3.63 -11.80
C TYR A 439 -61.08 2.73 -10.59
N GLN A 440 -62.33 2.61 -10.09
CA GLN A 440 -62.68 1.72 -8.98
C GLN A 440 -62.64 0.26 -9.43
N LEU A 441 -63.08 0.00 -10.66
CA LEU A 441 -63.00 -1.31 -11.28
C LEU A 441 -61.53 -1.70 -11.51
N ALA A 442 -60.67 -0.75 -11.90
CA ALA A 442 -59.23 -0.96 -11.98
C ALA A 442 -58.62 -1.30 -10.62
N GLY A 443 -58.95 -0.56 -9.56
CA GLY A 443 -58.48 -0.85 -8.19
C GLY A 443 -58.96 -2.21 -7.65
N PHE A 444 -60.22 -2.57 -7.91
CA PHE A 444 -60.75 -3.92 -7.63
C PHE A 444 -59.95 -5.01 -8.37
N ARG A 445 -59.76 -4.87 -9.69
CA ARG A 445 -59.00 -5.83 -10.50
C ARG A 445 -57.55 -5.95 -10.05
N TRP A 446 -56.94 -4.84 -9.63
CA TRP A 446 -55.61 -4.84 -9.05
C TRP A 446 -55.56 -5.63 -7.73
N MET A 447 -56.52 -5.44 -6.82
CA MET A 447 -56.60 -6.25 -5.59
C MET A 447 -56.85 -7.74 -5.87
N GLN A 448 -57.71 -8.08 -6.85
CA GLN A 448 -57.90 -9.46 -7.30
C GLN A 448 -56.60 -10.05 -7.85
N PHE A 449 -55.83 -9.27 -8.60
CA PHE A 449 -54.51 -9.68 -9.09
C PHE A 449 -53.57 -9.96 -7.92
N LEU A 450 -53.46 -9.06 -6.94
CA LEU A 450 -52.61 -9.25 -5.76
C LEU A 450 -52.97 -10.55 -5.03
N ALA A 451 -54.25 -10.76 -4.73
CA ALA A 451 -54.73 -11.93 -4.01
C ALA A 451 -54.44 -13.25 -4.76
N ARG A 452 -54.63 -13.28 -6.09
CA ARG A 452 -54.31 -14.46 -6.92
C ARG A 452 -52.83 -14.82 -6.94
N HIS A 453 -51.96 -13.86 -6.65
CA HIS A 453 -50.51 -14.04 -6.65
C HIS A 453 -49.92 -14.10 -5.23
N GLY A 454 -50.76 -14.15 -4.19
CA GLY A 454 -50.30 -14.15 -2.79
C GLY A 454 -49.57 -12.86 -2.37
N LEU A 455 -49.81 -11.76 -3.10
CA LEU A 455 -49.20 -10.46 -2.86
C LEU A 455 -50.07 -9.60 -1.95
N HIS A 456 -49.41 -8.69 -1.26
CA HIS A 456 -50.05 -7.67 -0.43
C HIS A 456 -49.76 -6.29 -1.02
N GLY A 457 -50.64 -5.33 -0.77
CA GLY A 457 -50.48 -3.99 -1.32
C GLY A 457 -51.24 -2.94 -0.52
N ILE A 458 -50.84 -1.68 -0.70
CA ILE A 458 -51.49 -0.52 -0.09
C ILE A 458 -52.32 0.16 -1.17
N LEU A 459 -53.65 0.11 -1.04
CA LEU A 459 -54.55 0.87 -1.90
C LEU A 459 -54.56 2.34 -1.47
N ALA A 460 -53.65 3.12 -2.05
CA ALA A 460 -53.37 4.50 -1.67
C ALA A 460 -54.11 5.55 -2.52
N ASP A 461 -55.33 5.25 -2.98
CA ASP A 461 -56.18 6.22 -3.68
C ASP A 461 -56.44 7.47 -2.81
N ASP A 462 -56.66 8.62 -3.44
CA ASP A 462 -57.03 9.87 -2.76
C ASP A 462 -58.31 9.74 -1.91
N MET A 463 -58.46 10.67 -0.96
CA MET A 463 -59.65 10.77 -0.11
C MET A 463 -60.90 11.00 -0.96
N GLY A 464 -61.99 10.28 -0.65
CA GLY A 464 -63.27 10.41 -1.36
C GLY A 464 -63.42 9.55 -2.62
N LEU A 465 -62.36 8.87 -3.09
CA LEU A 465 -62.43 8.02 -4.29
C LEU A 465 -63.16 6.67 -4.06
N GLY A 466 -63.51 6.35 -2.83
CA GLY A 466 -64.34 5.18 -2.50
C GLY A 466 -63.56 3.88 -2.33
N LYS A 467 -62.39 3.92 -1.66
CA LYS A 467 -61.60 2.73 -1.30
C LYS A 467 -62.43 1.65 -0.60
N THR A 468 -63.34 2.04 0.30
CA THR A 468 -64.23 1.10 1.00
C THR A 468 -65.09 0.28 0.03
N LEU A 469 -65.63 0.90 -1.03
CA LEU A 469 -66.42 0.19 -2.03
C LEU A 469 -65.55 -0.79 -2.82
N GLN A 470 -64.34 -0.38 -3.21
CA GLN A 470 -63.39 -1.26 -3.90
C GLN A 470 -63.02 -2.47 -3.03
N THR A 471 -62.72 -2.25 -1.74
CA THR A 471 -62.36 -3.32 -0.80
C THR A 471 -63.53 -4.27 -0.54
N LEU A 472 -64.76 -3.76 -0.38
CA LEU A 472 -65.94 -4.63 -0.23
C LEU A 472 -66.17 -5.47 -1.50
N THR A 473 -66.00 -4.87 -2.68
CA THR A 473 -66.10 -5.58 -3.97
C THR A 473 -65.05 -6.68 -4.11
N HIS A 474 -63.88 -6.53 -3.47
CA HIS A 474 -62.81 -7.54 -3.47
C HIS A 474 -63.09 -8.71 -2.51
N ILE A 475 -63.74 -8.44 -1.38
CA ILE A 475 -64.02 -9.45 -0.33
C ILE A 475 -65.25 -10.29 -0.65
N LEU A 476 -66.28 -9.66 -1.24
CA LEU A 476 -67.53 -10.30 -1.69
C LEU A 476 -67.30 -11.06 -2.99
#